data_AF-A1DCP5-F1
#
_entry.id   AF-A1DCP5-F1
#
_cell.length_a   1.000
_cell.length_b   1.000
_cell.length_c   1.000
_cell.angle_alpha   90.00
_cell.angle_beta   90.00
_cell.angle_gamma   90.00
#
_symmetry.space_group_name_H-M   'P 1'
#
loop_
_entity.id
_entity.type
_entity.pdbx_description
1 polymer ?
#
loop_
_entity_poly.entity_id
_entity_poly.type
_entity_poly.pdbx_seq_one_letter_code
_entity_poly.pdbx_strand_id
1 'polypeptide(L)'
;MPSSKPYPSPLVIAPLRDDQHTHTIILLHGRGSNSERFGHVFIESTGIAKRLPTTKFIFPTARKRRSTVLKRIPINQWFDNYSLKNPNTRTELQIDGLQESSEFLRKLIVEEAKLLSNDPAVGDGYSRVVIGGLSQGCAASVFCLLGGFPSASEDGDSRRLGGYIGMSGWLPFEGEISGFLSIDEDNQGEPKSGAEDDDDDDPFAHDTDVDVPAHSQAVNHVREILGTPPIQTDADDSENALCVSYLKTPVFLGHGAADPKVSVDLGRRMASILSDGFGMDVTWKAYEEFGHWYKVPDEIDDVVLFLKEKAGFSVVENVE
;
A
#
# COMPACT_ATOMS: atom_id res chain seq x y z
N MET A 1 6.74 25.37 2.42
CA MET A 1 5.97 25.71 1.21
C MET A 1 5.92 24.45 0.35
N PRO A 2 4.76 23.78 0.25
CA PRO A 2 4.62 22.64 -0.67
C PRO A 2 5.01 23.09 -2.07
N SER A 3 5.77 22.27 -2.78
CA SER A 3 6.25 22.64 -4.11
C SER A 3 5.06 22.77 -5.07
N SER A 4 4.94 23.89 -5.79
CA SER A 4 3.81 24.20 -6.68
C SER A 4 3.82 23.46 -8.02
N LYS A 5 4.84 22.65 -8.33
CA LYS A 5 4.95 21.98 -9.63
C LYS A 5 3.99 20.77 -9.74
N PRO A 6 3.20 20.59 -10.80
CA PRO A 6 2.41 19.37 -10.92
C PRO A 6 3.30 18.11 -10.94
N TYR A 7 2.73 16.95 -10.60
CA TYR A 7 3.38 15.66 -10.89
C TYR A 7 3.60 15.56 -12.41
N PRO A 8 4.72 14.96 -12.88
CA PRO A 8 4.88 14.67 -14.29
C PRO A 8 3.76 13.75 -14.79
N SER A 9 3.35 13.92 -16.05
CA SER A 9 2.39 13.02 -16.68
C SER A 9 2.88 11.56 -16.59
N PRO A 10 2.00 10.62 -16.21
CA PRO A 10 2.37 9.21 -16.17
C PRO A 10 2.56 8.65 -17.59
N LEU A 11 3.35 7.59 -17.72
CA LEU A 11 3.32 6.75 -18.92
C LEU A 11 2.05 5.89 -18.85
N VAL A 12 1.25 5.93 -19.90
CA VAL A 12 0.02 5.14 -20.03
C VAL A 12 0.18 4.17 -21.19
N ILE A 13 0.00 2.89 -20.90
CA ILE A 13 -0.04 1.82 -21.90
C ILE A 13 -1.49 1.37 -21.99
N ALA A 14 -2.11 1.65 -23.13
CA ALA A 14 -3.49 1.23 -23.40
C ALA A 14 -3.61 -0.31 -23.40
N PRO A 15 -4.81 -0.85 -23.12
CA PRO A 15 -5.09 -2.27 -23.35
C PRO A 15 -4.70 -2.67 -24.78
N LEU A 16 -4.23 -3.91 -24.97
CA LEU A 16 -3.97 -4.44 -26.33
C LEU A 16 -5.26 -4.72 -27.10
N ARG A 17 -6.37 -4.93 -26.39
CA ARG A 17 -7.73 -5.02 -26.95
C ARG A 17 -8.43 -3.69 -26.73
N ASP A 18 -8.33 -2.82 -27.72
CA ASP A 18 -8.84 -1.44 -27.68
C ASP A 18 -10.36 -1.35 -27.48
N ASP A 19 -11.10 -2.43 -27.75
CA ASP A 19 -12.55 -2.52 -27.56
C ASP A 19 -12.96 -2.82 -26.10
N GLN A 20 -12.00 -3.14 -25.21
CA GLN A 20 -12.28 -3.59 -23.84
C GLN A 20 -11.25 -3.08 -22.82
N HIS A 21 -11.65 -2.11 -21.98
CA HIS A 21 -10.90 -1.71 -20.78
C HIS A 21 -11.58 -2.29 -19.54
N THR A 22 -11.00 -3.38 -19.01
CA THR A 22 -11.59 -4.12 -17.88
C THR A 22 -10.91 -3.82 -16.55
N HIS A 23 -9.62 -3.50 -16.54
CA HIS A 23 -8.87 -3.26 -15.32
C HIS A 23 -7.78 -2.21 -15.56
N THR A 24 -7.36 -1.53 -14.51
CA THR A 24 -6.18 -0.66 -14.52
C THR A 24 -5.17 -1.13 -13.47
N ILE A 25 -3.90 -1.29 -13.86
CA ILE A 25 -2.79 -1.52 -12.94
C ILE A 25 -1.91 -0.27 -12.89
N ILE A 26 -1.73 0.29 -11.70
CA ILE A 26 -0.86 1.44 -11.42
C ILE A 26 0.41 0.95 -10.73
N LEU A 27 1.57 1.04 -11.39
CA LEU A 27 2.85 0.54 -10.84
C LEU A 27 3.89 1.65 -10.66
N LEU A 28 4.31 1.84 -9.41
CA LEU A 28 5.28 2.84 -9.01
C LEU A 28 6.72 2.33 -9.16
N HIS A 29 7.57 3.16 -9.74
CA HIS A 29 9.00 2.87 -9.89
C HIS A 29 9.78 3.02 -8.56
N GLY A 30 10.97 2.40 -8.50
CA GLY A 30 11.92 2.57 -7.40
C GLY A 30 12.64 3.93 -7.41
N ARG A 31 13.33 4.27 -6.31
CA ARG A 31 14.01 5.56 -6.12
C ARG A 31 14.96 5.91 -7.28
N GLY A 32 14.91 7.15 -7.74
CA GLY A 32 15.80 7.68 -8.79
C GLY A 32 15.41 7.31 -10.22
N SER A 33 14.37 6.50 -10.42
CA SER A 33 13.86 6.13 -11.75
C SER A 33 12.76 7.10 -12.25
N ASN A 34 12.01 6.68 -13.27
CA ASN A 34 10.83 7.38 -13.81
C ASN A 34 9.95 6.38 -14.58
N SER A 35 8.78 6.86 -15.02
CA SER A 35 7.78 6.12 -15.77
C SER A 35 8.34 5.47 -17.04
N GLU A 36 9.10 6.19 -17.85
CA GLU A 36 9.67 5.71 -19.11
C GLU A 36 10.67 4.56 -18.88
N ARG A 37 11.61 4.75 -17.95
CA ARG A 37 12.68 3.77 -17.67
C ARG A 37 12.16 2.50 -17.02
N PHE A 38 11.17 2.63 -16.15
CA PHE A 38 10.61 1.48 -15.44
C PHE A 38 9.50 0.81 -16.24
N GLY A 39 8.55 1.59 -16.76
CA GLY A 39 7.35 1.08 -17.42
C GLY A 39 7.63 0.35 -18.72
N HIS A 40 8.45 0.91 -19.62
CA HIS A 40 8.78 0.21 -20.87
C HIS A 40 9.53 -1.09 -20.59
N VAL A 41 10.53 -1.07 -19.71
CA VAL A 41 11.28 -2.27 -19.31
C VAL A 41 10.35 -3.30 -18.66
N PHE A 42 9.43 -2.87 -17.80
CA PHE A 42 8.46 -3.76 -17.18
C PHE A 42 7.56 -4.43 -18.23
N ILE A 43 6.96 -3.67 -19.14
CA ILE A 43 6.08 -4.25 -20.17
C ILE A 43 6.83 -5.19 -21.11
N GLU A 44 8.02 -4.79 -21.58
CA GLU A 44 8.83 -5.58 -22.52
C GLU A 44 9.39 -6.85 -21.89
N SER A 45 10.00 -6.75 -20.70
CA SER A 45 10.66 -7.90 -20.06
C SER A 45 9.68 -8.93 -19.50
N THR A 46 8.50 -8.50 -19.05
CA THR A 46 7.53 -9.39 -18.39
C THR A 46 6.54 -10.00 -19.37
N GLY A 47 6.30 -9.37 -20.52
CA GLY A 47 5.25 -9.77 -21.45
C GLY A 47 3.83 -9.70 -20.87
N ILE A 48 3.64 -9.09 -19.68
CA ILE A 48 2.39 -9.18 -18.92
C ILE A 48 1.20 -8.57 -19.68
N ALA A 49 1.41 -7.54 -20.49
CA ALA A 49 0.36 -6.93 -21.30
C ALA A 49 -0.26 -7.91 -22.30
N LYS A 50 0.52 -8.88 -22.82
CA LYS A 50 0.00 -9.92 -23.71
C LYS A 50 -0.85 -10.95 -22.95
N ARG A 51 -0.53 -11.20 -21.68
CA ARG A 51 -1.31 -12.08 -20.78
C ARG A 51 -2.58 -11.41 -20.27
N LEU A 52 -2.58 -10.08 -20.18
CA LEU A 52 -3.68 -9.25 -19.68
C LEU A 52 -4.13 -8.23 -20.76
N PRO A 53 -4.67 -8.69 -21.91
CA PRO A 53 -4.85 -7.84 -23.08
C PRO A 53 -5.92 -6.75 -22.91
N THR A 54 -6.81 -6.86 -21.91
CA THR A 54 -7.88 -5.90 -21.60
C THR A 54 -7.53 -4.96 -20.44
N THR A 55 -6.25 -4.93 -20.03
CA THR A 55 -5.75 -4.16 -18.89
C THR A 55 -4.98 -2.94 -19.36
N LYS A 56 -5.31 -1.79 -18.78
CA LYS A 56 -4.52 -0.55 -18.92
C LYS A 56 -3.42 -0.53 -17.87
N PHE A 57 -2.21 -0.16 -18.26
CA PHE A 57 -1.10 0.02 -17.31
C PHE A 57 -0.72 1.49 -17.20
N ILE A 58 -0.56 1.97 -15.96
CA ILE A 58 -0.15 3.34 -15.67
C ILE A 58 1.11 3.31 -14.82
N PHE A 59 2.16 3.97 -15.31
CA PHE A 59 3.42 4.13 -14.59
C PHE A 59 3.59 5.61 -14.25
N PRO A 60 3.29 6.05 -13.03
CA PRO A 60 3.53 7.43 -12.63
C PRO A 60 5.02 7.70 -12.36
N THR A 61 5.44 8.95 -12.52
CA THR A 61 6.79 9.41 -12.16
C THR A 61 6.75 10.21 -10.86
N ALA A 62 7.57 9.82 -9.88
CA ALA A 62 7.73 10.58 -8.64
C ALA A 62 8.28 11.98 -8.90
N ARG A 63 7.84 12.98 -8.12
CA ARG A 63 8.39 14.35 -8.22
C ARG A 63 9.88 14.37 -7.85
N LYS A 64 10.60 15.34 -8.44
CA LYS A 64 11.98 15.62 -8.04
C LYS A 64 12.01 16.20 -6.62
N ARG A 65 12.66 15.49 -5.70
CA ARG A 65 12.93 15.93 -4.33
C ARG A 65 14.42 15.80 -4.02
N ARG A 66 14.91 16.59 -3.06
CA ARG A 66 16.30 16.45 -2.59
C ARG A 66 16.42 15.17 -1.76
N SER A 67 17.39 14.33 -2.07
CA SER A 67 17.62 13.09 -1.32
C SER A 67 18.64 13.32 -0.21
N THR A 68 18.25 13.07 1.04
CA THR A 68 19.15 13.15 2.19
C THR A 68 20.30 12.14 2.07
N VAL A 69 19.98 10.89 1.72
CA VAL A 69 20.99 9.84 1.44
C VAL A 69 22.00 10.25 0.37
N LEU A 70 21.56 10.93 -0.70
CA LEU A 70 22.42 11.33 -1.82
C LEU A 70 22.90 12.78 -1.71
N LYS A 71 23.27 13.23 -0.51
CA LYS A 71 23.86 14.57 -0.27
C LYS A 71 23.04 15.71 -0.89
N ARG A 72 21.71 15.62 -0.81
CA ARG A 72 20.72 16.59 -1.32
C ARG A 72 20.66 16.74 -2.84
N ILE A 73 21.20 15.79 -3.61
CA ILE A 73 21.03 15.73 -5.06
C ILE A 73 19.52 15.56 -5.38
N PRO A 74 18.94 16.41 -6.25
CA PRO A 74 17.55 16.26 -6.67
C PRO A 74 17.37 15.03 -7.55
N ILE A 75 16.51 14.10 -7.11
CA ILE A 75 16.14 12.89 -7.84
C ILE A 75 14.63 12.67 -7.79
N ASN A 76 14.08 11.88 -8.71
CA ASN A 76 12.70 11.42 -8.60
C ASN A 76 12.60 10.42 -7.44
N GLN A 77 11.86 10.76 -6.40
CA GLN A 77 11.61 9.89 -5.26
C GLN A 77 10.26 10.22 -4.63
N TRP A 78 9.55 9.20 -4.17
CA TRP A 78 8.20 9.36 -3.60
C TRP A 78 8.28 10.12 -2.28
N PHE A 79 9.24 9.74 -1.44
CA PHE A 79 9.54 10.39 -0.16
C PHE A 79 11.06 10.40 0.09
N ASP A 80 11.51 11.18 1.07
CA ASP A 80 12.93 11.20 1.42
C ASP A 80 13.23 10.12 2.47
N ASN A 81 14.46 9.59 2.48
CA ASN A 81 14.90 8.65 3.50
C ASN A 81 16.24 9.11 4.07
N TYR A 82 16.45 8.83 5.36
CA TYR A 82 17.74 9.06 6.01
C TYR A 82 18.75 7.95 5.71
N SER A 83 18.29 6.68 5.72
CA SER A 83 19.13 5.49 5.51
C SER A 83 18.46 4.54 4.53
N LEU A 84 19.26 3.92 3.64
CA LEU A 84 18.77 2.87 2.74
C LEU A 84 18.77 1.49 3.40
N LYS A 85 19.70 1.26 4.34
CA LYS A 85 19.80 -0.02 5.07
C LYS A 85 18.69 -0.14 6.10
N ASN A 86 18.41 0.97 6.79
CA ASN A 86 17.40 1.06 7.84
C ASN A 86 16.39 2.15 7.46
N PRO A 87 15.45 1.87 6.53
CA PRO A 87 14.56 2.90 6.01
C PRO A 87 13.62 3.49 7.06
N ASN A 88 13.39 2.80 8.18
CA ASN A 88 12.60 3.27 9.32
C ASN A 88 13.42 4.09 10.34
N THR A 89 14.63 4.53 10.01
CA THR A 89 15.37 5.52 10.81
C THR A 89 15.00 6.93 10.36
N ARG A 90 14.68 7.81 11.32
CA ARG A 90 14.28 9.20 11.07
C ARG A 90 13.10 9.30 10.10
N THR A 91 11.99 8.67 10.49
CA THR A 91 10.75 8.55 9.72
C THR A 91 10.10 9.91 9.43
N GLU A 92 10.41 10.95 10.22
CA GLU A 92 9.89 12.31 10.02
C GLU A 92 10.24 12.90 8.64
N LEU A 93 11.37 12.47 8.04
CA LEU A 93 11.76 12.90 6.69
C LEU A 93 10.85 12.34 5.58
N GLN A 94 10.09 11.30 5.88
CA GLN A 94 9.23 10.60 4.91
C GLN A 94 7.88 11.31 4.76
N ILE A 95 7.41 12.01 5.80
CA ILE A 95 6.04 12.54 5.95
C ILE A 95 5.62 13.39 4.74
N ASP A 96 6.33 14.50 4.45
CA ASP A 96 5.99 15.41 3.35
C ASP A 96 5.86 14.67 2.00
N GLY A 97 6.74 13.71 1.76
CA GLY A 97 6.77 12.95 0.53
C GLY A 97 5.63 11.93 0.44
N LEU A 98 5.33 11.25 1.55
CA LEU A 98 4.23 10.28 1.63
C LEU A 98 2.87 10.96 1.52
N GLN A 99 2.68 12.12 2.17
CA GLN A 99 1.47 12.95 2.03
C GLN A 99 1.22 13.33 0.57
N GLU A 100 2.18 14.02 -0.05
CA GLU A 100 2.04 14.50 -1.42
C GLU A 100 1.94 13.36 -2.45
N SER A 101 2.65 12.24 -2.22
CA SER A 101 2.57 11.07 -3.10
C SER A 101 1.20 10.40 -2.98
N SER A 102 0.70 10.19 -1.77
CA SER A 102 -0.58 9.52 -1.55
C SER A 102 -1.75 10.37 -2.03
N GLU A 103 -1.69 11.70 -1.88
CA GLU A 103 -2.68 12.59 -2.46
C GLU A 103 -2.76 12.45 -3.98
N PHE A 104 -1.61 12.44 -4.67
CA PHE A 104 -1.55 12.22 -6.11
C PHE A 104 -2.08 10.85 -6.52
N LEU A 105 -1.67 9.78 -5.83
CA LEU A 105 -2.09 8.42 -6.12
C LEU A 105 -3.59 8.24 -5.90
N ARG A 106 -4.14 8.79 -4.81
CA ARG A 106 -5.59 8.76 -4.56
C ARG A 106 -6.38 9.43 -5.67
N LYS A 107 -5.93 10.58 -6.19
CA LYS A 107 -6.57 11.25 -7.33
C LYS A 107 -6.55 10.37 -8.58
N LEU A 108 -5.39 9.78 -8.90
CA LEU A 108 -5.23 8.88 -10.03
C LEU A 108 -6.13 7.64 -9.92
N ILE A 109 -6.20 7.01 -8.74
CA ILE A 109 -7.09 5.86 -8.48
C ILE A 109 -8.56 6.25 -8.65
N VAL A 110 -8.98 7.40 -8.13
CA VAL A 110 -10.37 7.90 -8.28
C VAL A 110 -10.72 8.12 -9.74
N GLU A 111 -9.82 8.71 -10.53
CA GLU A 111 -10.02 8.91 -11.97
C GLU A 111 -10.16 7.58 -12.71
N GLU A 112 -9.32 6.61 -12.38
CA GLU A 112 -9.33 5.29 -13.00
C GLU A 112 -10.54 4.45 -12.62
N ALA A 113 -10.94 4.47 -11.35
CA ALA A 113 -12.15 3.79 -10.88
C ALA A 113 -13.39 4.34 -11.58
N LYS A 114 -13.50 5.66 -11.75
CA LYS A 114 -14.60 6.30 -12.51
C LYS A 114 -14.67 5.87 -13.97
N LEU A 115 -13.53 5.61 -14.62
CA LEU A 115 -13.53 5.08 -15.99
C LEU A 115 -14.04 3.64 -16.06
N LEU A 116 -13.82 2.87 -14.98
CA LEU A 116 -14.15 1.45 -14.87
C LEU A 116 -15.55 1.19 -14.27
N SER A 117 -16.25 2.22 -13.80
CA SER A 117 -17.59 2.13 -13.19
C SER A 117 -18.74 2.09 -14.20
N ASN A 118 -18.46 1.99 -15.51
CA ASN A 118 -19.50 1.94 -16.54
C ASN A 118 -20.29 0.63 -16.55
N ASP A 119 -19.75 -0.42 -15.95
CA ASP A 119 -20.40 -1.72 -15.83
C ASP A 119 -21.16 -1.80 -14.50
N PRO A 120 -22.51 -1.87 -14.52
CA PRO A 120 -23.32 -1.93 -13.30
C PRO A 120 -22.98 -3.09 -12.36
N ALA A 121 -22.36 -4.17 -12.86
CA ALA A 121 -21.95 -5.31 -12.05
C ALA A 121 -20.72 -5.01 -11.15
N VAL A 122 -20.02 -3.90 -11.40
CA VAL A 122 -18.76 -3.53 -10.72
C VAL A 122 -18.99 -2.52 -9.61
N GLY A 123 -20.06 -1.73 -9.71
CA GLY A 123 -20.31 -0.60 -8.82
C GLY A 123 -19.37 0.57 -9.14
N ASP A 124 -18.60 1.02 -8.15
CA ASP A 124 -17.81 2.26 -8.22
C ASP A 124 -16.46 2.13 -8.95
N GLY A 125 -16.13 0.92 -9.45
CA GLY A 125 -14.94 0.66 -10.26
C GLY A 125 -13.65 0.40 -9.48
N TYR A 126 -13.62 0.57 -8.15
CA TYR A 126 -12.39 0.40 -7.35
C TYR A 126 -11.87 -1.03 -7.37
N SER A 127 -12.79 -2.01 -7.38
CA SER A 127 -12.47 -3.44 -7.50
C SER A 127 -11.77 -3.81 -8.82
N ARG A 128 -11.73 -2.92 -9.81
CA ARG A 128 -11.01 -3.10 -11.09
C ARG A 128 -9.68 -2.33 -11.15
N VAL A 129 -9.30 -1.65 -10.08
CA VAL A 129 -8.02 -0.93 -9.97
C VAL A 129 -7.07 -1.70 -9.05
N VAL A 130 -5.85 -1.94 -9.54
CA VAL A 130 -4.75 -2.53 -8.78
C VAL A 130 -3.64 -1.48 -8.64
N ILE A 131 -3.09 -1.31 -7.44
CA ILE A 131 -1.93 -0.44 -7.20
C ILE A 131 -0.74 -1.24 -6.70
N GLY A 132 0.47 -0.81 -7.02
CA GLY A 132 1.65 -1.48 -6.55
C GLY A 132 2.92 -0.75 -6.91
N GLY A 133 4.06 -1.41 -6.72
CA GLY A 133 5.32 -0.87 -7.19
C GLY A 133 6.53 -1.68 -6.79
N LEU A 134 7.69 -1.16 -7.19
CA LEU A 134 9.00 -1.72 -6.90
C LEU A 134 9.75 -0.86 -5.88
N SER A 135 10.37 -1.47 -4.87
CA SER A 135 11.28 -0.79 -3.95
C SER A 135 10.58 0.37 -3.23
N GLN A 136 11.09 1.59 -3.35
CA GLN A 136 10.39 2.77 -2.79
C GLN A 136 8.97 2.95 -3.34
N GLY A 137 8.69 2.52 -4.57
CA GLY A 137 7.34 2.52 -5.12
C GLY A 137 6.40 1.56 -4.41
N CYS A 138 6.90 0.39 -3.98
CA CYS A 138 6.16 -0.53 -3.10
C CYS A 138 5.85 0.16 -1.77
N ALA A 139 6.88 0.69 -1.09
CA ALA A 139 6.72 1.36 0.20
C ALA A 139 5.74 2.56 0.15
N ALA A 140 5.77 3.36 -0.92
CA ALA A 140 4.86 4.49 -1.08
C ALA A 140 3.41 4.04 -1.33
N SER A 141 3.23 3.02 -2.17
CA SER A 141 1.89 2.54 -2.55
C SER A 141 1.20 1.76 -1.44
N VAL A 142 1.93 0.95 -0.65
CA VAL A 142 1.34 0.25 0.50
C VAL A 142 0.89 1.24 1.57
N PHE A 143 1.68 2.29 1.81
CA PHE A 143 1.32 3.32 2.76
C PHE A 143 0.10 4.13 2.30
N CYS A 144 0.00 4.40 0.99
CA CYS A 144 -1.22 4.98 0.40
C CYS A 144 -2.44 4.07 0.55
N LEU A 145 -2.29 2.74 0.39
CA LEU A 145 -3.36 1.76 0.56
C LEU A 145 -3.88 1.73 2.00
N LEU A 146 -2.99 1.68 2.99
CA LEU A 146 -3.35 1.67 4.41
C LEU A 146 -4.03 2.98 4.85
N GLY A 147 -3.73 4.10 4.18
CA GLY A 147 -4.44 5.36 4.39
C GLY A 147 -5.89 5.36 3.89
N GLY A 148 -6.26 4.38 3.07
CA GLY A 148 -7.58 4.29 2.47
C GLY A 148 -7.86 5.33 1.39
N PHE A 149 -9.09 5.26 0.87
CA PHE A 149 -9.57 6.13 -0.21
C PHE A 149 -10.80 6.91 0.27
N PRO A 150 -11.03 8.14 -0.21
CA PRO A 150 -12.23 8.89 0.12
C PRO A 150 -13.48 8.09 -0.30
N SER A 151 -14.39 7.83 0.63
CA SER A 151 -15.72 7.32 0.28
C SER A 151 -16.49 8.39 -0.46
N ALA A 152 -17.26 8.01 -1.48
CA ALA A 152 -18.16 8.93 -2.18
C ALA A 152 -19.61 8.83 -1.70
N SER A 153 -19.94 7.89 -0.82
CA SER A 153 -21.28 7.77 -0.25
C SER A 153 -21.31 8.34 1.17
N GLU A 154 -22.44 8.94 1.53
CA GLU A 154 -22.77 9.35 2.91
C GLU A 154 -22.86 8.13 3.85
N ASP A 155 -22.92 6.91 3.29
CA ASP A 155 -23.06 5.64 3.98
C ASP A 155 -21.75 5.08 4.59
N GLY A 156 -20.64 5.82 4.53
CA GLY A 156 -19.39 5.45 5.24
C GLY A 156 -18.62 4.25 4.67
N ASP A 157 -19.13 3.57 3.64
CA ASP A 157 -18.51 2.38 3.09
C ASP A 157 -17.16 2.68 2.42
N SER A 158 -16.12 1.99 2.89
CA SER A 158 -14.77 2.13 2.37
C SER A 158 -14.59 1.39 1.04
N ARG A 159 -13.71 1.92 0.17
CA ARG A 159 -13.57 1.43 -1.20
C ARG A 159 -12.42 0.43 -1.33
N ARG A 160 -12.75 -0.84 -1.57
CA ARG A 160 -11.79 -1.93 -1.77
C ARG A 160 -11.18 -1.89 -3.17
N LEU A 161 -9.86 -1.97 -3.27
CA LEU A 161 -9.18 -2.15 -4.56
C LEU A 161 -9.22 -3.60 -5.02
N GLY A 162 -9.07 -3.81 -6.33
CA GLY A 162 -8.96 -5.15 -6.92
C GLY A 162 -7.76 -5.94 -6.39
N GLY A 163 -6.68 -5.24 -6.03
CA GLY A 163 -5.50 -5.84 -5.42
C GLY A 163 -4.36 -4.87 -5.21
N TYR A 164 -3.33 -5.37 -4.54
CA TYR A 164 -2.05 -4.71 -4.33
C TYR A 164 -0.89 -5.59 -4.80
N ILE A 165 0.12 -5.01 -5.47
CA ILE A 165 1.33 -5.74 -5.90
C ILE A 165 2.60 -5.02 -5.40
N GLY A 166 3.25 -5.58 -4.39
CA GLY A 166 4.54 -5.10 -3.88
C GLY A 166 5.70 -5.96 -4.36
N MET A 167 6.76 -5.32 -4.87
CA MET A 167 7.98 -5.99 -5.30
C MET A 167 9.19 -5.37 -4.57
N SER A 168 9.98 -6.20 -3.88
CA SER A 168 11.23 -5.82 -3.19
C SER A 168 11.12 -4.56 -2.31
N GLY A 169 10.06 -4.46 -1.50
CA GLY A 169 9.69 -3.26 -0.72
C GLY A 169 9.77 -3.42 0.80
N TRP A 170 9.24 -2.44 1.51
CA TRP A 170 9.13 -2.41 2.98
C TRP A 170 7.94 -1.54 3.41
N LEU A 171 7.51 -1.65 4.66
CA LEU A 171 6.49 -0.79 5.25
C LEU A 171 7.12 0.45 5.90
N PRO A 172 6.82 1.68 5.44
CA PRO A 172 7.18 2.89 6.18
C PRO A 172 6.50 2.92 7.56
N PHE A 173 7.18 3.49 8.56
CA PHE A 173 6.66 3.59 9.94
C PHE A 173 6.35 2.23 10.58
N GLU A 174 7.01 1.16 10.10
CA GLU A 174 6.81 -0.21 10.58
C GLU A 174 6.80 -0.31 12.11
N GLY A 175 7.79 0.26 12.79
CA GLY A 175 7.90 0.17 14.26
C GLY A 175 6.80 0.88 15.02
N GLU A 176 6.29 2.00 14.48
CA GLU A 176 5.17 2.75 15.06
C GLU A 176 3.86 1.96 14.83
N ILE A 177 3.64 1.48 13.60
CA ILE A 177 2.48 0.66 13.24
C ILE A 177 2.42 -0.64 14.04
N SER A 178 3.54 -1.38 14.13
CA SER A 178 3.61 -2.61 14.91
C SER A 178 3.41 -2.35 16.40
N GLY A 179 3.86 -1.18 16.89
CA GLY A 179 3.65 -0.76 18.28
C GLY A 179 2.18 -0.68 18.63
N PHE A 180 1.35 -0.08 17.77
CA PHE A 180 -0.10 -0.07 17.97
C PHE A 180 -0.69 -1.48 17.95
N LEU A 181 -0.29 -2.32 16.99
CA LEU A 181 -0.85 -3.66 16.79
C LEU A 181 -0.46 -4.67 17.88
N SER A 182 0.67 -4.50 18.55
CA SER A 182 1.15 -5.42 19.59
C SER A 182 0.46 -5.22 20.94
N ILE A 183 -0.21 -4.07 21.15
CA ILE A 183 -0.93 -3.76 22.40
C ILE A 183 -2.11 -4.73 22.63
N ASP A 184 -2.63 -5.37 21.57
CA ASP A 184 -3.70 -6.38 21.67
C ASP A 184 -3.22 -7.74 22.22
N GLU A 185 -1.93 -8.11 22.07
CA GLU A 185 -1.43 -9.41 22.57
C GLU A 185 -1.27 -9.44 24.10
N ASP A 186 -0.88 -8.32 24.71
CA ASP A 186 -0.70 -8.21 26.17
C ASP A 186 -2.05 -8.10 26.93
N ASN A 187 -3.16 -7.81 26.22
CA ASN A 187 -4.49 -7.72 26.81
C ASN A 187 -5.29 -9.04 26.76
N GLN A 188 -4.73 -10.10 26.18
CA GLN A 188 -5.31 -11.45 26.21
C GLN A 188 -4.56 -12.38 27.18
N GLY A 189 -4.71 -12.09 28.47
CA GLY A 189 -4.69 -13.15 29.51
C GLY A 189 -3.63 -13.01 30.60
N GLU A 190 -3.97 -12.28 31.67
CA GLU A 190 -3.67 -12.70 33.05
C GLU A 190 -4.79 -12.25 34.00
N PRO A 191 -5.36 -13.14 34.84
CA PRO A 191 -6.11 -12.69 35.99
C PRO A 191 -5.10 -12.14 37.01
N LYS A 192 -5.01 -10.82 37.15
CA LYS A 192 -4.24 -10.21 38.24
C LYS A 192 -4.87 -10.62 39.57
N SER A 193 -4.28 -11.64 40.20
CA SER A 193 -4.55 -12.03 41.56
C SER A 193 -3.98 -11.00 42.53
N GLY A 194 -4.88 -10.28 43.21
CA GLY A 194 -4.81 -9.87 44.61
C GLY A 194 -3.56 -9.13 45.12
N ALA A 195 -3.73 -7.83 45.31
CA ALA A 195 -3.42 -7.17 46.59
C ALA A 195 -4.25 -5.88 46.68
N GLU A 196 -5.12 -5.81 47.68
CA GLU A 196 -5.78 -4.59 48.15
C GLU A 196 -4.70 -3.62 48.65
N ASP A 197 -4.84 -2.32 48.36
CA ASP A 197 -4.56 -1.21 49.28
C ASP A 197 -4.99 0.13 48.65
N ASP A 198 -6.00 0.73 49.28
CA ASP A 198 -6.30 2.14 49.56
C ASP A 198 -6.20 3.25 48.48
N ASP A 199 -7.37 3.85 48.23
CA ASP A 199 -7.70 5.28 48.13
C ASP A 199 -6.68 6.26 47.52
N ASP A 200 -6.94 6.64 46.26
CA ASP A 200 -6.84 8.03 45.80
C ASP A 200 -7.84 8.22 44.64
N ASP A 201 -9.06 8.68 44.97
CA ASP A 201 -10.00 9.24 43.99
C ASP A 201 -9.36 10.53 43.43
N ASP A 202 -8.70 10.45 42.28
CA ASP A 202 -8.27 11.62 41.51
C ASP A 202 -9.49 12.19 40.76
N PRO A 203 -10.06 13.34 41.18
CA PRO A 203 -11.22 13.95 40.52
C PRO A 203 -10.87 14.59 39.16
N PHE A 204 -9.62 14.47 38.70
CA PHE A 204 -9.13 14.92 37.39
C PHE A 204 -8.74 13.77 36.45
N ALA A 205 -9.02 12.51 36.80
CA ALA A 205 -8.95 11.43 35.84
C ALA A 205 -9.97 11.69 34.71
N HIS A 206 -9.47 12.20 33.59
CA HIS A 206 -10.27 12.42 32.40
C HIS A 206 -10.74 11.05 31.87
N ASP A 207 -12.00 10.71 32.14
CA ASP A 207 -12.77 9.67 31.46
C ASP A 207 -12.84 9.98 29.96
N THR A 208 -11.84 9.61 29.17
CA THR A 208 -11.96 9.50 27.70
C THR A 208 -10.96 8.51 27.09
N ASP A 209 -10.78 7.31 27.64
CA ASP A 209 -10.20 6.21 26.84
C ASP A 209 -11.34 5.29 26.43
N VAL A 210 -12.08 5.73 25.40
CA VAL A 210 -12.86 4.78 24.59
C VAL A 210 -11.83 3.83 23.99
N ASP A 211 -11.89 2.55 24.34
CA ASP A 211 -10.90 1.55 23.96
C ASP A 211 -10.96 1.33 22.43
N VAL A 212 -10.27 2.19 21.67
CA VAL A 212 -10.24 2.13 20.21
C VAL A 212 -9.41 0.91 19.83
N PRO A 213 -9.93 -0.04 19.02
CA PRO A 213 -9.20 -1.24 18.65
C PRO A 213 -7.82 -0.94 18.03
N ALA A 214 -6.79 -1.76 18.31
CA ALA A 214 -5.42 -1.50 17.86
C ALA A 214 -5.28 -1.29 16.35
N HIS A 215 -6.00 -2.07 15.53
CA HIS A 215 -6.03 -1.89 14.08
C HIS A 215 -6.55 -0.50 13.67
N SER A 216 -7.53 0.04 14.41
CA SER A 216 -8.09 1.37 14.18
C SER A 216 -7.10 2.46 14.59
N GLN A 217 -6.37 2.27 15.70
CA GLN A 217 -5.27 3.17 16.10
C GLN A 217 -4.16 3.20 15.04
N ALA A 218 -3.72 2.03 14.57
CA ALA A 218 -2.68 1.90 13.54
C ALA A 218 -3.10 2.56 12.21
N VAL A 219 -4.34 2.34 11.76
CA VAL A 219 -4.90 3.02 10.58
C VAL A 219 -4.96 4.53 10.79
N ASN A 220 -5.45 4.99 11.94
CA ASN A 220 -5.56 6.42 12.24
C ASN A 220 -4.19 7.10 12.29
N HIS A 221 -3.16 6.41 12.78
CA HIS A 221 -1.77 6.87 12.72
C HIS A 221 -1.26 7.03 11.28
N VAL A 222 -1.52 6.05 10.40
CA VAL A 222 -1.20 6.18 8.96
C VAL A 222 -1.94 7.38 8.35
N ARG A 223 -3.23 7.56 8.71
CA ARG A 223 -4.06 8.66 8.21
C ARG A 223 -3.59 10.02 8.69
N GLU A 224 -3.13 10.12 9.94
CA GLU A 224 -2.50 11.32 10.50
C GLU A 224 -1.25 11.69 9.71
N ILE A 225 -0.34 10.72 9.50
CA ILE A 225 0.87 10.94 8.69
C ILE A 225 0.50 11.40 7.28
N LEU A 226 -0.57 10.86 6.70
CA LEU A 226 -1.05 11.24 5.37
C LEU A 226 -1.86 12.55 5.32
N GLY A 227 -2.07 13.22 6.46
CA GLY A 227 -2.85 14.45 6.55
C GLY A 227 -4.33 14.25 6.20
N THR A 228 -4.86 13.05 6.47
CA THR A 228 -6.26 12.68 6.21
C THR A 228 -7.04 12.56 7.53
N PRO A 229 -8.34 12.91 7.57
CA PRO A 229 -9.14 12.84 8.79
C PRO A 229 -9.16 11.42 9.37
N PRO A 230 -9.16 11.21 10.70
CA PRO A 230 -9.27 9.89 11.30
C PRO A 230 -10.61 9.23 10.95
N ILE A 231 -10.66 7.91 11.03
CA ILE A 231 -11.91 7.14 10.94
C ILE A 231 -12.56 7.14 12.33
N GLN A 232 -13.83 7.51 12.40
CA GLN A 232 -14.61 7.47 13.64
C GLN A 232 -15.10 6.05 13.90
N THR A 233 -14.88 5.56 15.12
CA THR A 233 -15.38 4.27 15.63
C THR A 233 -16.62 4.56 16.47
N ASP A 234 -17.81 4.19 16.04
CA ASP A 234 -18.99 4.26 16.91
C ASP A 234 -18.95 3.09 17.90
N ALA A 235 -18.92 3.41 19.20
CA ALA A 235 -18.66 2.45 20.29
C ALA A 235 -19.82 1.47 20.58
N ASP A 236 -20.99 1.65 19.96
CA ASP A 236 -22.22 0.88 20.27
C ASP A 236 -22.40 -0.40 19.43
N ASP A 237 -21.62 -0.59 18.36
CA ASP A 237 -21.69 -1.79 17.51
C ASP A 237 -20.46 -2.68 17.69
N SER A 238 -20.39 -3.39 18.82
CA SER A 238 -19.31 -4.37 19.09
C SER A 238 -19.23 -5.54 18.09
N GLU A 239 -20.26 -5.76 17.27
CA GLU A 239 -20.24 -6.71 16.15
C GLU A 239 -19.83 -6.09 14.80
N ASN A 240 -19.77 -4.75 14.72
CA ASN A 240 -19.45 -3.99 13.50
C ASN A 240 -18.10 -3.28 13.64
N ALA A 241 -17.15 -3.92 14.32
CA ALA A 241 -15.75 -3.50 14.40
C ALA A 241 -15.24 -3.19 12.99
N LEU A 242 -15.21 -1.89 12.69
CA LEU A 242 -14.84 -1.24 11.44
C LEU A 242 -14.34 -2.21 10.38
N CYS A 243 -15.29 -2.67 9.56
CA CYS A 243 -14.96 -3.35 8.33
C CYS A 243 -14.40 -2.30 7.36
N VAL A 244 -13.17 -1.87 7.59
CA VAL A 244 -12.46 -0.95 6.73
C VAL A 244 -12.27 -1.67 5.40
N SER A 245 -13.24 -1.51 4.50
CA SER A 245 -13.39 -2.37 3.32
C SER A 245 -12.16 -2.34 2.41
N TYR A 246 -11.34 -1.28 2.44
CA TYR A 246 -10.05 -1.29 1.74
C TYR A 246 -9.01 -2.26 2.30
N LEU A 247 -9.07 -2.65 3.58
CA LEU A 247 -8.20 -3.69 4.14
C LEU A 247 -8.54 -5.09 3.59
N LYS A 248 -9.72 -5.29 2.99
CA LYS A 248 -10.05 -6.50 2.24
C LYS A 248 -9.33 -6.59 0.89
N THR A 249 -8.59 -5.56 0.48
CA THR A 249 -7.81 -5.58 -0.76
C THR A 249 -6.79 -6.72 -0.68
N PRO A 250 -6.80 -7.69 -1.62
CA PRO A 250 -5.84 -8.78 -1.60
C PRO A 250 -4.45 -8.22 -1.93
N VAL A 251 -3.41 -8.77 -1.30
CA VAL A 251 -2.04 -8.25 -1.36
C VAL A 251 -1.11 -9.34 -1.88
N PHE A 252 -0.37 -9.06 -2.94
CA PHE A 252 0.79 -9.85 -3.36
C PHE A 252 2.07 -9.13 -2.99
N LEU A 253 3.02 -9.85 -2.37
CA LEU A 253 4.35 -9.36 -2.03
C LEU A 253 5.42 -10.35 -2.52
N GLY A 254 6.23 -9.90 -3.46
CA GLY A 254 7.40 -10.62 -3.97
C GLY A 254 8.71 -9.96 -3.56
N HIS A 255 9.74 -10.76 -3.25
CA HIS A 255 11.04 -10.23 -2.82
C HIS A 255 12.18 -11.19 -3.18
N GLY A 256 13.32 -10.67 -3.64
CA GLY A 256 14.54 -11.47 -3.79
C GLY A 256 15.16 -11.82 -2.43
N ALA A 257 15.40 -13.12 -2.17
CA ALA A 257 15.99 -13.58 -0.90
C ALA A 257 17.43 -13.08 -0.68
N ALA A 258 18.14 -12.77 -1.77
CA ALA A 258 19.50 -12.25 -1.77
C ALA A 258 19.56 -10.74 -2.10
N ASP A 259 18.48 -9.99 -1.83
CA ASP A 259 18.40 -8.55 -2.11
C ASP A 259 19.45 -7.75 -1.30
N PRO A 260 20.45 -7.13 -1.97
CA PRO A 260 21.51 -6.40 -1.30
C PRO A 260 21.14 -4.96 -0.93
N LYS A 261 19.97 -4.47 -1.37
CA LYS A 261 19.53 -3.07 -1.19
C LYS A 261 18.43 -2.93 -0.16
N VAL A 262 17.41 -3.79 -0.21
CA VAL A 262 16.30 -3.84 0.74
C VAL A 262 16.26 -5.25 1.29
N SER A 263 16.65 -5.43 2.56
CA SER A 263 16.65 -6.76 3.19
C SER A 263 15.30 -7.44 3.01
N VAL A 264 15.31 -8.72 2.61
CA VAL A 264 14.11 -9.56 2.53
C VAL A 264 13.35 -9.60 3.85
N ASP A 265 14.02 -9.41 4.99
CA ASP A 265 13.38 -9.37 6.30
C ASP A 265 12.45 -8.16 6.47
N LEU A 266 12.74 -7.04 5.80
CA LEU A 266 11.82 -5.89 5.78
C LEU A 266 10.53 -6.24 5.03
N GLY A 267 10.64 -6.99 3.93
CA GLY A 267 9.48 -7.49 3.19
C GLY A 267 8.68 -8.51 4.00
N ARG A 268 9.36 -9.45 4.68
CA ARG A 268 8.72 -10.43 5.57
C ARG A 268 7.95 -9.78 6.71
N ARG A 269 8.54 -8.76 7.37
CA ARG A 269 7.84 -8.03 8.44
C ARG A 269 6.65 -7.23 7.92
N MET A 270 6.79 -6.58 6.77
CA MET A 270 5.64 -5.95 6.10
C MET A 270 4.54 -6.98 5.83
N ALA A 271 4.86 -8.17 5.33
CA ALA A 271 3.89 -9.22 5.07
C ALA A 271 3.15 -9.67 6.34
N SER A 272 3.88 -9.90 7.45
CA SER A 272 3.29 -10.27 8.74
C SER A 272 2.42 -9.15 9.32
N ILE A 273 2.86 -7.89 9.26
CA ILE A 273 2.03 -6.77 9.75
C ILE A 273 0.73 -6.64 8.94
N LEU A 274 0.80 -6.77 7.61
CA LEU A 274 -0.40 -6.70 6.76
C LEU A 274 -1.34 -7.90 6.99
N SER A 275 -0.78 -9.11 7.13
CA SER A 275 -1.53 -10.35 7.34
C SER A 275 -2.10 -10.42 8.76
N ASP A 276 -1.21 -10.47 9.74
CA ASP A 276 -1.52 -10.83 11.12
C ASP A 276 -2.02 -9.60 11.88
N GLY A 277 -1.49 -8.43 11.57
CA GLY A 277 -1.88 -7.17 12.21
C GLY A 277 -3.16 -6.55 11.63
N PHE A 278 -3.25 -6.44 10.30
CA PHE A 278 -4.40 -5.83 9.63
C PHE A 278 -5.44 -6.83 9.10
N GLY A 279 -5.20 -8.14 9.22
CA GLY A 279 -6.13 -9.18 8.75
C GLY A 279 -6.27 -9.24 7.22
N MET A 280 -5.30 -8.73 6.46
CA MET A 280 -5.38 -8.68 5.01
C MET A 280 -5.07 -10.04 4.37
N ASP A 281 -5.65 -10.32 3.21
CA ASP A 281 -5.30 -11.51 2.42
C ASP A 281 -3.95 -11.32 1.71
N VAL A 282 -2.85 -11.71 2.39
CA VAL A 282 -1.47 -11.54 1.91
C VAL A 282 -0.92 -12.83 1.30
N THR A 283 -0.40 -12.72 0.09
CA THR A 283 0.40 -13.75 -0.59
C THR A 283 1.86 -13.29 -0.59
N TRP A 284 2.70 -13.93 0.23
CA TRP A 284 4.14 -13.64 0.33
C TRP A 284 4.98 -14.67 -0.43
N LYS A 285 5.93 -14.19 -1.25
CA LYS A 285 6.86 -15.01 -2.02
C LYS A 285 8.28 -14.44 -1.92
N ALA A 286 9.22 -15.26 -1.43
CA ALA A 286 10.64 -14.96 -1.48
C ALA A 286 11.31 -15.82 -2.55
N TYR A 287 12.08 -15.21 -3.44
CA TYR A 287 12.75 -15.90 -4.54
C TYR A 287 14.22 -16.13 -4.21
N GLU A 288 14.61 -17.39 -4.06
CA GLU A 288 15.98 -17.79 -3.73
C GLU A 288 17.00 -17.31 -4.76
N GLU A 289 18.20 -16.97 -4.28
CA GLU A 289 19.34 -16.47 -5.08
C GLU A 289 19.04 -15.24 -5.96
N PHE A 290 17.93 -14.55 -5.72
CA PHE A 290 17.49 -13.39 -6.49
C PHE A 290 17.72 -12.08 -5.74
N GLY A 291 18.15 -11.04 -6.46
CA GLY A 291 18.51 -9.73 -5.91
C GLY A 291 17.39 -8.69 -5.94
N HIS A 292 17.78 -7.41 -5.89
CA HIS A 292 16.85 -6.27 -5.84
C HIS A 292 16.17 -5.97 -7.19
N TRP A 293 15.17 -6.77 -7.56
CA TRP A 293 14.34 -6.57 -8.74
C TRP A 293 13.02 -7.37 -8.63
N TYR A 294 12.29 -7.52 -9.74
CA TYR A 294 11.23 -8.51 -9.90
C TYR A 294 11.72 -9.69 -10.75
N LYS A 295 11.46 -10.93 -10.35
CA LYS A 295 11.98 -12.13 -11.03
C LYS A 295 11.13 -12.49 -12.25
N VAL A 296 11.77 -12.59 -13.41
CA VAL A 296 11.12 -13.07 -14.64
C VAL A 296 11.68 -14.45 -15.00
N PRO A 297 10.84 -15.47 -15.26
CA PRO A 297 9.37 -15.40 -15.28
C PRO A 297 8.71 -15.60 -13.90
N ASP A 298 9.40 -16.19 -12.92
CA ASP A 298 8.79 -16.78 -11.72
C ASP A 298 7.84 -15.84 -10.95
N GLU A 299 8.30 -14.61 -10.64
CA GLU A 299 7.50 -13.68 -9.84
C GLU A 299 6.35 -13.09 -10.64
N ILE A 300 6.55 -12.88 -11.94
CA ILE A 300 5.49 -12.40 -12.82
C ILE A 300 4.42 -13.47 -13.02
N ASP A 301 4.80 -14.74 -13.12
CA ASP A 301 3.85 -15.85 -13.20
C ASP A 301 2.98 -15.93 -11.94
N ASP A 302 3.61 -15.82 -10.76
CA ASP A 302 2.91 -15.76 -9.48
C ASP A 302 2.00 -14.52 -9.37
N VAL A 303 2.43 -13.34 -9.86
CA VAL A 303 1.59 -12.14 -9.93
C VAL A 303 0.39 -12.34 -10.83
N VAL A 304 0.56 -12.94 -12.02
CA VAL A 304 -0.54 -13.18 -12.95
C VAL A 304 -1.54 -14.19 -12.37
N LEU A 305 -1.05 -15.23 -11.69
CA LEU A 305 -1.90 -16.18 -10.98
C LEU A 305 -2.71 -15.48 -9.87
N PHE A 306 -2.04 -14.67 -9.05
CA PHE A 306 -2.68 -13.86 -8.03
C PHE A 306 -3.79 -12.96 -8.60
N LEU A 307 -3.51 -12.26 -9.72
CA LEU A 307 -4.48 -11.39 -10.37
C LEU A 307 -5.70 -12.16 -10.90
N LYS A 308 -5.48 -13.37 -11.44
CA LYS A 308 -6.54 -14.27 -11.89
C LYS A 308 -7.44 -14.72 -10.74
N GLU A 309 -6.85 -15.18 -9.65
CA GLU A 309 -7.57 -15.83 -8.54
C GLU A 309 -8.23 -14.83 -7.59
N LYS A 310 -7.58 -13.68 -7.34
CA LYS A 310 -7.98 -12.76 -6.28
C LYS A 310 -8.49 -11.41 -6.76
N ALA A 311 -8.16 -11.01 -7.98
CA ALA A 311 -8.49 -9.70 -8.53
C ALA A 311 -9.40 -9.72 -9.78
N GLY A 312 -9.90 -10.91 -10.19
CA GLY A 312 -10.89 -11.03 -11.26
C GLY A 312 -10.36 -10.81 -12.68
N PHE A 313 -9.05 -10.94 -12.91
CA PHE A 313 -8.45 -10.74 -14.22
C PHE A 313 -8.68 -11.93 -15.16
N SER A 314 -9.00 -11.63 -16.42
CA SER A 314 -8.98 -12.62 -17.50
C SER A 314 -7.57 -12.78 -18.05
N VAL A 315 -6.95 -13.94 -17.81
CA VAL A 315 -5.57 -14.24 -18.19
C VAL A 315 -5.51 -15.09 -19.45
N VAL A 316 -4.64 -14.72 -20.39
CA VAL A 316 -4.23 -15.56 -21.52
C VAL A 316 -3.01 -16.38 -21.12
N GLU A 317 -3.15 -17.71 -21.07
CA GLU A 317 -2.10 -18.62 -20.59
C GLU A 317 -1.05 -18.94 -21.67
N ASN A 318 -1.44 -18.94 -22.95
CA ASN A 318 -0.54 -19.18 -24.08
C ASN A 318 -0.38 -17.89 -24.88
N VAL A 319 0.77 -17.24 -24.73
CA VAL A 319 1.13 -16.05 -25.49
C VAL A 319 2.11 -16.45 -26.59
N GLU A 320 1.65 -16.48 -27.83
CA GLU A 320 2.53 -16.61 -29.01
C GLU A 320 3.33 -15.32 -29.28
#